data_AF-A0A348FVY9-F1
#
_entry.id   AF-A0A348FVY9-F1
#
_cell.length_a   1.000
_cell.length_b   1.000
_cell.length_c   1.000
_cell.angle_alpha   90.00
_cell.angle_beta   90.00
_cell.angle_gamma   90.00
#
_symmetry.space_group_name_H-M   'P 1'
#
loop_
_entity.id
_entity.type
_entity.pdbx_description
1 polymer ?
#
loop_
_entity_poly.entity_id
_entity_poly.type
_entity_poly.pdbx_seq_one_letter_code
_entity_poly.pdbx_strand_id
1 'polypeptide(L)'
;MTAMAVQDGPSRGVSSVSAYQTEHLERIVGFLRDKKGVEVSLSDVVALAEITAESLQAFFLTLDKAVYRELREIAEYIQSMKEEIGALQVHDLKETRIPAAGQELDAIVKATEAATNTIMTAAEEIMAADASDPDAYKAFVDERMMAVFEACSFQDITGQRVAKVVQTLKAIETRVGRFAAATRTRDARGFATAEEAAKAARAEKLLLHGPQLAGQGVSQSDVDSMLSGTPAQPAAKPAQPAPAKAAAAPAPAPKPAAAPKPAAAPKPAVAAAPVKAPPTAPDAAEDKASQDDIDKLFA
;
A
#
# COMPACT_ATOMS: atom_id res chain seq x y z
N MET A 1 35.69 16.89 -2.34
CA MET A 1 34.55 17.83 -2.27
C MET A 1 34.43 18.51 -3.61
N THR A 2 33.66 17.91 -4.51
CA THR A 2 33.48 18.39 -5.89
C THR A 2 32.00 18.74 -6.03
N ALA A 3 31.71 20.03 -6.13
CA ALA A 3 30.35 20.53 -6.34
C ALA A 3 29.90 20.16 -7.76
N MET A 4 28.87 19.31 -7.85
CA MET A 4 28.20 19.00 -9.12
C MET A 4 27.41 20.22 -9.57
N ALA A 5 27.75 20.73 -10.75
CA ALA A 5 26.99 21.73 -11.46
C ALA A 5 25.62 21.15 -11.85
N VAL A 6 24.56 21.82 -11.40
CA VAL A 6 23.19 21.62 -11.88
C VAL A 6 23.18 22.04 -13.35
N GLN A 7 23.01 21.06 -14.24
CA GLN A 7 22.77 21.29 -15.67
C GLN A 7 21.36 21.86 -15.85
N ASP A 8 21.34 23.15 -16.17
CA ASP A 8 20.16 23.92 -16.53
C ASP A 8 19.78 23.65 -18.00
N GLY A 9 18.50 23.43 -18.26
CA GLY A 9 17.90 23.38 -19.59
C GLY A 9 16.38 23.57 -19.46
N PRO A 10 15.63 24.04 -20.50
CA PRO A 10 16.02 24.49 -21.83
C PRO A 10 15.57 25.94 -22.11
N SER A 11 16.47 26.93 -22.03
CA SER A 11 16.16 28.36 -22.30
C SER A 11 16.14 28.76 -23.80
N ARG A 12 16.53 27.86 -24.72
CA ARG A 12 16.79 28.22 -26.13
C ARG A 12 15.56 28.63 -26.96
N GLY A 13 14.34 28.31 -26.53
CA GLY A 13 13.12 28.65 -27.28
C GLY A 13 12.74 30.14 -27.18
N VAL A 14 12.79 30.68 -25.97
CA VAL A 14 12.35 32.05 -25.65
C VAL A 14 13.30 33.10 -26.25
N SER A 15 14.60 32.79 -26.32
CA SER A 15 15.61 33.68 -26.90
C SER A 15 15.42 33.94 -28.41
N SER A 16 14.86 32.97 -29.14
CA SER A 16 14.66 33.11 -30.59
C SER A 16 13.49 34.04 -30.93
N VAL A 17 12.36 33.90 -30.24
CA VAL A 17 11.16 34.75 -30.41
C VAL A 17 11.48 36.22 -30.10
N SER A 18 12.26 36.47 -29.04
CA SER A 18 12.70 37.81 -28.64
C SER A 18 13.62 38.47 -29.67
N ALA A 19 14.48 37.70 -30.35
CA ALA A 19 15.43 38.22 -31.32
C ALA A 19 14.72 38.69 -32.61
N TYR A 20 13.77 37.91 -33.13
CA TYR A 20 12.97 38.29 -34.31
C TYR A 20 12.12 39.54 -34.06
N GLN A 21 11.57 39.67 -32.84
CA GLN A 21 10.76 40.82 -32.45
C GLN A 21 11.59 42.11 -32.41
N THR A 22 12.88 42.02 -32.07
CA THR A 22 13.79 43.17 -32.02
C THR A 22 14.22 43.61 -33.42
N GLU A 23 14.57 42.65 -34.29
CA GLU A 23 14.99 42.92 -35.68
C GLU A 23 13.87 43.52 -36.54
N HIS A 24 12.61 43.10 -36.32
CA HIS A 24 11.45 43.69 -36.99
C HIS A 24 11.12 45.10 -36.50
N LEU A 25 11.18 45.34 -35.19
CA LEU A 25 11.00 46.69 -34.63
C LEU A 25 12.07 47.65 -35.18
N GLU A 26 13.31 47.20 -35.30
CA GLU A 26 14.40 47.99 -35.88
C GLU A 26 14.16 48.33 -37.35
N ARG A 27 13.62 47.39 -38.14
CA ARG A 27 13.23 47.65 -39.54
C ARG A 27 12.10 48.67 -39.66
N ILE A 28 11.05 48.54 -38.85
CA ILE A 28 9.92 49.51 -38.83
C ILE A 28 10.40 50.88 -38.36
N VAL A 29 11.17 50.94 -37.28
CA VAL A 29 11.72 52.19 -36.73
C VAL A 29 12.69 52.83 -37.72
N GLY A 30 13.50 52.04 -38.42
CA GLY A 30 14.37 52.49 -39.50
C GLY A 30 13.58 53.14 -40.63
N PHE A 31 12.55 52.46 -41.13
CA PHE A 31 11.67 52.98 -42.19
C PHE A 31 10.95 54.29 -41.79
N LEU A 32 10.43 54.36 -40.57
CA LEU A 32 9.78 55.56 -40.03
C LEU A 32 10.77 56.71 -39.77
N ARG A 33 12.01 56.40 -39.43
CA ARG A 33 13.08 57.40 -39.20
C ARG A 33 13.57 58.00 -40.51
N ASP A 34 13.73 57.20 -41.55
CA ASP A 34 14.19 57.63 -42.88
C ASP A 34 13.18 58.57 -43.58
N LYS A 35 11.89 58.41 -43.25
CA LYS A 35 10.79 59.23 -43.80
C LYS A 35 10.39 60.40 -42.88
N LYS A 36 11.11 60.62 -41.78
CA LYS A 36 10.79 61.69 -40.81
C LYS A 36 11.08 63.07 -41.41
N GLY A 37 10.03 63.76 -41.88
CA GLY A 37 10.12 65.10 -42.48
C GLY A 37 9.90 65.17 -43.99
N VAL A 38 9.48 64.06 -44.64
CA VAL A 38 9.15 63.97 -46.07
C VAL A 38 7.65 63.63 -46.23
N GLU A 39 7.00 64.07 -47.32
CA GLU A 39 5.64 63.63 -47.64
C GLU A 39 5.58 62.11 -47.83
N VAL A 40 4.69 61.45 -47.09
CA VAL A 40 4.50 60.00 -47.15
C VAL A 40 3.71 59.65 -48.40
N SER A 41 4.29 58.80 -49.26
CA SER A 41 3.64 58.34 -50.49
C SER A 41 2.78 57.09 -50.25
N LEU A 42 1.79 56.83 -51.11
CA LEU A 42 0.98 55.61 -51.06
C LEU A 42 1.85 54.34 -51.15
N SER A 43 2.93 54.37 -51.94
CA SER A 43 3.93 53.29 -52.01
C SER A 43 4.64 53.03 -50.68
N ASP A 44 4.86 54.06 -49.86
CA ASP A 44 5.49 53.89 -48.55
C ASP A 44 4.56 53.17 -47.56
N VAL A 45 3.24 53.43 -47.65
CA VAL A 45 2.24 52.74 -46.84
C VAL A 45 2.14 51.26 -47.24
N VAL A 46 2.22 50.95 -48.53
CA VAL A 46 2.22 49.56 -49.04
C VAL A 46 3.49 48.82 -48.60
N ALA A 47 4.67 49.46 -48.70
CA ALA A 47 5.92 48.85 -48.24
C ALA A 47 5.91 48.57 -46.73
N LEU A 48 5.39 49.49 -45.92
CA LEU A 48 5.22 49.26 -44.48
C LEU A 48 4.22 48.13 -44.19
N ALA A 49 3.14 48.04 -44.97
CA ALA A 49 2.15 46.96 -44.88
C ALA A 49 2.75 45.59 -45.24
N GLU A 50 3.62 45.51 -46.25
CA GLU A 50 4.35 44.27 -46.59
C GLU A 50 5.31 43.84 -45.48
N ILE A 51 6.12 44.77 -44.95
CA ILE A 51 7.06 44.49 -43.85
C ILE A 51 6.32 44.02 -42.57
N THR A 52 5.13 44.58 -42.32
CA THR A 52 4.30 44.15 -41.19
C THR A 52 3.62 42.81 -41.44
N ALA A 53 3.15 42.54 -42.67
CA ALA A 53 2.56 41.26 -43.05
C ALA A 53 3.56 40.11 -42.98
N GLU A 54 4.78 40.27 -43.50
CA GLU A 54 5.84 39.25 -43.44
C GLU A 54 6.22 38.89 -42.00
N SER A 55 6.28 39.89 -41.11
CA SER A 55 6.60 39.68 -39.70
C SER A 55 5.49 38.97 -38.94
N LEU A 56 4.22 39.35 -39.16
CA LEU A 56 3.07 38.63 -38.60
C LEU A 56 3.09 37.16 -39.05
N GLN A 57 3.39 36.90 -40.31
CA GLN A 57 3.46 35.54 -40.86
C GLN A 57 4.59 34.71 -40.20
N ALA A 58 5.77 35.30 -40.00
CA ALA A 58 6.88 34.66 -39.29
C ALA A 58 6.56 34.43 -37.79
N PHE A 59 5.85 35.36 -37.15
CA PHE A 59 5.40 35.25 -35.77
C PHE A 59 4.40 34.09 -35.59
N PHE A 60 3.38 34.00 -36.46
CA PHE A 60 2.41 32.90 -36.41
C PHE A 60 3.08 31.53 -36.61
N LEU A 61 4.04 31.41 -37.54
CA LEU A 61 4.80 30.16 -37.71
C LEU A 61 5.60 29.75 -36.46
N THR A 62 6.04 30.73 -35.66
CA THR A 62 6.82 30.48 -34.45
C THR A 62 5.90 30.15 -33.27
N LEU A 63 4.77 30.87 -33.14
CA LEU A 63 3.72 30.53 -32.19
C LEU A 63 3.15 29.14 -32.44
N ASP A 64 2.83 28.81 -33.69
CA ASP A 64 2.33 27.48 -34.05
C ASP A 64 3.33 26.42 -33.59
N LYS A 65 4.62 26.56 -33.90
CA LYS A 65 5.65 25.60 -33.45
C LYS A 65 5.72 25.48 -31.91
N ALA A 66 5.61 26.59 -31.19
CA ALA A 66 5.60 26.58 -29.73
C ALA A 66 4.36 25.87 -29.17
N VAL A 67 3.17 26.19 -29.70
CA VAL A 67 1.91 25.55 -29.31
C VAL A 67 1.91 24.07 -29.64
N TYR A 68 2.34 23.67 -30.84
CA TYR A 68 2.48 22.27 -31.23
C TYR A 68 3.45 21.52 -30.30
N ARG A 69 4.53 22.17 -29.86
CA ARG A 69 5.46 21.58 -28.90
C ARG A 69 4.81 21.39 -27.53
N GLU A 70 4.13 22.40 -27.00
CA GLU A 70 3.44 22.30 -25.71
C GLU A 70 2.33 21.24 -25.74
N LEU A 71 1.52 21.21 -26.79
CA LEU A 71 0.49 20.19 -26.97
C LEU A 71 1.09 18.77 -27.08
N ARG A 72 2.26 18.63 -27.71
CA ARG A 72 2.98 17.36 -27.78
C ARG A 72 3.50 16.94 -26.39
N GLU A 73 4.09 17.87 -25.64
CA GLU A 73 4.56 17.61 -24.27
C GLU A 73 3.38 17.21 -23.35
N ILE A 74 2.21 17.84 -23.49
CA ILE A 74 0.99 17.44 -22.78
C ILE A 74 0.52 16.04 -23.20
N ALA A 75 0.51 15.75 -24.51
CA ALA A 75 0.09 14.44 -25.02
C ALA A 75 1.03 13.32 -24.53
N GLU A 76 2.33 13.55 -24.52
CA GLU A 76 3.34 12.63 -23.98
C GLU A 76 3.13 12.40 -22.47
N TYR A 77 2.84 13.47 -21.72
CA TYR A 77 2.53 13.37 -20.30
C TYR A 77 1.24 12.56 -20.03
N ILE A 78 0.17 12.82 -20.79
CA ILE A 78 -1.09 12.06 -20.68
C ILE A 78 -0.85 10.59 -21.02
N GLN A 79 -0.07 10.30 -22.06
CA GLN A 79 0.22 8.93 -22.46
C GLN A 79 1.00 8.19 -21.37
N SER A 80 2.05 8.81 -20.83
CA SER A 80 2.80 8.25 -19.69
C SER A 80 1.90 8.04 -18.46
N MET A 81 1.00 8.98 -18.16
CA MET A 81 0.03 8.82 -17.07
C MET A 81 -0.92 7.64 -17.31
N LYS A 82 -1.43 7.46 -18.53
CA LYS A 82 -2.31 6.31 -18.87
C LYS A 82 -1.59 4.98 -18.72
N GLU A 83 -0.31 4.92 -19.08
CA GLU A 83 0.52 3.73 -18.89
C GLU A 83 0.70 3.42 -17.40
N GLU A 84 0.99 4.41 -16.57
CA GLU A 84 1.14 4.24 -15.13
C GLU A 84 -0.18 3.87 -14.44
N ILE A 85 -1.31 4.45 -14.85
CA ILE A 85 -2.65 4.05 -14.38
C ILE A 85 -2.93 2.59 -14.74
N GLY A 86 -2.63 2.18 -15.98
CA GLY A 86 -2.79 0.78 -16.39
C GLY A 86 -1.90 -0.15 -15.57
N ALA A 87 -0.68 0.28 -15.28
CA ALA A 87 0.31 -0.52 -14.58
C ALA A 87 0.08 -0.60 -13.05
N LEU A 88 -0.81 0.21 -12.47
CA LEU A 88 -1.36 -0.03 -11.12
C LEU A 88 -2.19 -1.32 -11.06
N GLN A 89 -2.83 -1.70 -12.17
CA GLN A 89 -3.76 -2.83 -12.26
C GLN A 89 -4.81 -2.80 -11.14
N VAL A 90 -5.50 -1.66 -10.98
CA VAL A 90 -6.46 -1.41 -9.89
C VAL A 90 -7.53 -2.51 -9.78
N HIS A 91 -7.96 -3.07 -10.90
CA HIS A 91 -8.92 -4.17 -10.96
C HIS A 91 -8.36 -5.46 -10.32
N ASP A 92 -7.11 -5.84 -10.62
CA ASP A 92 -6.42 -6.98 -9.99
C ASP A 92 -6.26 -6.76 -8.48
N LEU A 93 -5.96 -5.53 -8.07
CA LEU A 93 -5.85 -5.18 -6.64
C LEU A 93 -7.20 -5.32 -5.93
N LYS A 94 -8.26 -4.74 -6.50
CA LYS A 94 -9.59 -4.67 -5.88
C LYS A 94 -10.31 -6.02 -5.85
N GLU A 95 -10.19 -6.81 -6.91
CA GLU A 95 -10.98 -8.05 -7.06
C GLU A 95 -10.24 -9.30 -6.59
N THR A 96 -8.90 -9.30 -6.67
CA THR A 96 -8.11 -10.51 -6.40
C THR A 96 -7.23 -10.33 -5.18
N ARG A 97 -6.28 -9.37 -5.20
CA ARG A 97 -5.21 -9.32 -4.20
C ARG A 97 -5.67 -8.89 -2.82
N ILE A 98 -6.44 -7.80 -2.74
CA ILE A 98 -6.94 -7.29 -1.45
C ILE A 98 -7.94 -8.29 -0.82
N PRO A 99 -8.93 -8.83 -1.56
CA PRO A 99 -9.81 -9.86 -1.01
C PRO A 99 -9.06 -11.11 -0.56
N ALA A 100 -8.07 -11.59 -1.35
CA ALA A 100 -7.26 -12.74 -0.96
C ALA A 100 -6.47 -12.48 0.33
N ALA A 101 -5.86 -11.30 0.48
CA ALA A 101 -5.20 -10.92 1.73
C ALA A 101 -6.17 -10.86 2.92
N GLY A 102 -7.40 -10.39 2.71
CA GLY A 102 -8.47 -10.43 3.71
C GLY A 102 -8.82 -11.85 4.14
N GLN A 103 -8.96 -12.78 3.18
CA GLN A 103 -9.22 -14.20 3.47
C GLN A 103 -8.09 -14.84 4.28
N GLU A 104 -6.83 -14.48 4.02
CA GLU A 104 -5.70 -14.95 4.82
C GLU A 104 -5.77 -14.43 6.26
N LEU A 105 -6.13 -13.16 6.47
CA LEU A 105 -6.33 -12.57 7.80
C LEU A 105 -7.50 -13.24 8.54
N ASP A 106 -8.63 -13.46 7.89
CA ASP A 106 -9.77 -14.18 8.50
C ASP A 106 -9.40 -15.61 8.89
N ALA A 107 -8.63 -16.29 8.05
CA ALA A 107 -8.15 -17.64 8.34
C ALA A 107 -7.19 -17.67 9.54
N ILE A 108 -6.36 -16.64 9.70
CA ILE A 108 -5.51 -16.47 10.90
C ILE A 108 -6.39 -16.34 12.14
N VAL A 109 -7.39 -15.45 12.13
CA VAL A 109 -8.28 -15.25 13.27
C VAL A 109 -8.96 -16.56 13.65
N LYS A 110 -9.58 -17.24 12.70
CA LYS A 110 -10.25 -18.54 12.95
C LYS A 110 -9.31 -19.61 13.49
N ALA A 111 -8.09 -19.71 12.94
CA ALA A 111 -7.10 -20.67 13.42
C ALA A 111 -6.66 -20.35 14.86
N THR A 112 -6.47 -19.06 15.17
CA THR A 112 -6.10 -18.61 16.52
C THR A 112 -7.21 -18.83 17.53
N GLU A 113 -8.47 -18.61 17.15
CA GLU A 113 -9.65 -18.88 17.99
C GLU A 113 -9.80 -20.37 18.27
N ALA A 114 -9.71 -21.21 17.24
CA ALA A 114 -9.81 -22.66 17.38
C ALA A 114 -8.69 -23.24 18.25
N ALA A 115 -7.45 -22.78 18.07
CA ALA A 115 -6.33 -23.20 18.88
C ALA A 115 -6.48 -22.74 20.34
N THR A 116 -6.89 -21.49 20.56
CA THR A 116 -7.12 -20.96 21.92
C THR A 116 -8.21 -21.77 22.64
N ASN A 117 -9.32 -22.08 21.96
CA ASN A 117 -10.38 -22.90 22.53
C ASN A 117 -9.88 -24.31 22.90
N THR A 118 -9.07 -24.93 22.03
CA THR A 118 -8.46 -26.25 22.30
C THR A 118 -7.53 -26.20 23.52
N ILE A 119 -6.71 -25.16 23.63
CA ILE A 119 -5.80 -24.96 24.77
C ILE A 119 -6.58 -24.76 26.08
N MET A 120 -7.63 -23.94 26.06
CA MET A 120 -8.47 -23.71 27.24
C MET A 120 -9.22 -24.97 27.66
N THR A 121 -9.80 -25.70 26.71
CA THR A 121 -10.48 -26.97 26.96
C THR A 121 -9.54 -27.99 27.60
N ALA A 122 -8.33 -28.16 27.06
CA ALA A 122 -7.33 -29.07 27.63
C ALA A 122 -6.93 -28.67 29.06
N ALA A 123 -6.80 -27.37 29.33
CA ALA A 123 -6.50 -26.87 30.68
C ALA A 123 -7.67 -27.11 31.67
N GLU A 124 -8.91 -26.89 31.24
CA GLU A 124 -10.11 -27.16 32.04
C GLU A 124 -10.23 -28.65 32.38
N GLU A 125 -10.01 -29.52 31.41
CA GLU A 125 -10.04 -30.97 31.59
C GLU A 125 -8.96 -31.45 32.56
N ILE A 126 -7.75 -30.88 32.50
CA ILE A 126 -6.69 -31.19 33.47
C ILE A 126 -7.09 -30.75 34.89
N MET A 127 -7.68 -29.57 35.05
CA MET A 127 -8.13 -29.09 36.36
C MET A 127 -9.26 -29.93 36.95
N ALA A 128 -10.11 -30.51 36.10
CA ALA A 128 -11.23 -31.36 36.50
C ALA A 128 -10.85 -32.85 36.68
N ALA A 129 -9.62 -33.24 36.34
CA ALA A 129 -9.19 -34.63 36.38
C ALA A 129 -9.07 -35.18 37.81
N ASP A 130 -9.47 -36.44 37.99
CA ASP A 130 -9.33 -37.14 39.26
C ASP A 130 -7.85 -37.51 39.51
N ALA A 131 -7.30 -37.04 40.62
CA ALA A 131 -5.93 -37.29 41.04
C ALA A 131 -5.80 -38.49 42.00
N SER A 132 -6.88 -39.26 42.20
CA SER A 132 -6.89 -40.41 43.11
C SER A 132 -5.97 -41.56 42.69
N ASP A 133 -5.81 -41.75 41.38
CA ASP A 133 -4.85 -42.68 40.76
C ASP A 133 -3.71 -41.87 40.09
N PRO A 134 -2.51 -41.82 40.69
CA PRO A 134 -1.39 -41.04 40.16
C PRO A 134 -0.92 -41.45 38.76
N ASP A 135 -0.97 -42.74 38.43
CA ASP A 135 -0.48 -43.24 37.14
C ASP A 135 -1.48 -42.90 36.02
N ALA A 136 -2.78 -43.06 36.29
CA ALA A 136 -3.85 -42.66 35.38
C ALA A 136 -3.89 -41.13 35.20
N TYR A 137 -3.76 -40.36 36.29
CA TYR A 137 -3.71 -38.90 36.24
C TYR A 137 -2.53 -38.40 35.41
N LYS A 138 -1.33 -38.97 35.62
CA LYS A 138 -0.15 -38.59 34.84
C LYS A 138 -0.35 -38.86 33.34
N ALA A 139 -0.87 -40.03 32.98
CA ALA A 139 -1.11 -40.38 31.59
C ALA A 139 -2.12 -39.41 30.93
N PHE A 140 -3.19 -39.05 31.65
CA PHE A 140 -4.17 -38.08 31.18
C PHE A 140 -3.57 -36.67 31.00
N VAL A 141 -2.79 -36.19 31.97
CA VAL A 141 -2.11 -34.88 31.86
C VAL A 141 -1.14 -34.86 30.68
N ASP A 142 -0.36 -35.93 30.49
CA ASP A 142 0.57 -36.04 29.35
C ASP A 142 -0.19 -35.98 28.01
N GLU A 143 -1.33 -36.67 27.88
CA GLU A 143 -2.20 -36.61 26.70
C GLU A 143 -2.71 -35.19 26.42
N ARG A 144 -3.24 -34.51 27.45
CA ARG A 144 -3.76 -33.15 27.30
C ARG A 144 -2.66 -32.12 27.02
N MET A 145 -1.46 -32.31 27.57
CA MET A 145 -0.29 -31.49 27.23
C MET A 145 0.16 -31.69 25.78
N MET A 146 0.08 -32.91 25.24
CA MET A 146 0.32 -33.13 23.81
C MET A 146 -0.70 -32.40 22.94
N ALA A 147 -1.98 -32.43 23.30
CA ALA A 147 -3.02 -31.66 22.59
C ALA A 147 -2.73 -30.13 22.63
N VAL A 148 -2.21 -29.61 23.74
CA VAL A 148 -1.78 -28.20 23.83
C VAL A 148 -0.61 -27.91 22.88
N PHE A 149 0.41 -28.78 22.83
CA PHE A 149 1.53 -28.60 21.91
C PHE A 149 1.11 -28.68 20.44
N GLU A 150 0.22 -29.61 20.10
CA GLU A 150 -0.36 -29.72 18.77
C GLU A 150 -1.18 -28.48 18.41
N ALA A 151 -2.02 -27.99 19.33
CA ALA A 151 -2.76 -26.76 19.12
C ALA A 151 -1.80 -25.60 18.83
N CYS A 152 -0.74 -25.41 19.62
CA CYS A 152 0.26 -24.34 19.45
C CYS A 152 0.95 -24.32 18.08
N SER A 153 0.93 -25.44 17.33
CA SER A 153 1.45 -25.48 15.96
C SER A 153 0.71 -24.54 14.99
N PHE A 154 -0.46 -24.01 15.38
CA PHE A 154 -1.18 -22.96 14.63
C PHE A 154 -0.30 -21.75 14.28
N GLN A 155 0.72 -21.47 15.11
CA GLN A 155 1.64 -20.37 14.89
C GLN A 155 2.41 -20.47 13.58
N ASP A 156 2.81 -21.67 13.15
CA ASP A 156 3.57 -21.84 11.91
C ASP A 156 2.72 -21.48 10.68
N ILE A 157 1.50 -22.01 10.63
CA ILE A 157 0.54 -21.67 9.57
C ILE A 157 0.18 -20.18 9.61
N THR A 158 0.02 -19.61 10.81
CA THR A 158 -0.25 -18.18 10.97
C THR A 158 0.91 -17.33 10.44
N GLY A 159 2.16 -17.68 10.74
CA GLY A 159 3.35 -16.99 10.23
C GLY A 159 3.42 -17.00 8.71
N GLN A 160 3.13 -18.15 8.08
CA GLN A 160 3.09 -18.26 6.62
C GLN A 160 1.98 -17.39 6.00
N ARG A 161 0.79 -17.39 6.59
CA ARG A 161 -0.33 -16.55 6.13
C ARG A 161 -0.04 -15.06 6.28
N VAL A 162 0.54 -14.64 7.41
CA VAL A 162 0.97 -13.25 7.63
C VAL A 162 2.03 -12.85 6.59
N ALA A 163 3.00 -13.72 6.30
CA ALA A 163 4.01 -13.45 5.28
C ALA A 163 3.38 -13.20 3.90
N LYS A 164 2.36 -13.97 3.52
CA LYS A 164 1.60 -13.80 2.27
C LYS A 164 0.83 -12.47 2.22
N VAL A 165 0.20 -12.07 3.32
CA VAL A 165 -0.46 -10.76 3.44
C VAL A 165 0.56 -9.63 3.29
N VAL A 166 1.67 -9.69 4.02
CA VAL A 166 2.74 -8.69 3.96
C VAL A 166 3.33 -8.59 2.56
N GLN A 167 3.55 -9.71 1.87
CA GLN A 167 4.01 -9.71 0.48
C GLN A 167 3.02 -9.01 -0.45
N THR A 168 1.72 -9.23 -0.24
CA THR A 168 0.66 -8.57 -1.02
C THR A 168 0.66 -7.07 -0.78
N LEU A 169 0.78 -6.61 0.47
CA LEU A 169 0.88 -5.19 0.81
C LEU A 169 2.12 -4.53 0.21
N LYS A 170 3.29 -5.18 0.26
CA LYS A 170 4.53 -4.68 -0.37
C LYS A 170 4.40 -4.53 -1.89
N ALA A 171 3.70 -5.47 -2.54
CA ALA A 171 3.44 -5.39 -3.97
C ALA A 171 2.53 -4.20 -4.30
N ILE A 172 1.52 -3.93 -3.48
CA ILE A 172 0.65 -2.75 -3.61
C ILE A 172 1.46 -1.47 -3.40
N GLU A 173 2.24 -1.39 -2.32
CA GLU A 173 3.10 -0.25 -2.00
C GLU A 173 4.06 0.08 -3.15
N THR A 174 4.69 -0.93 -3.75
CA THR A 174 5.59 -0.76 -4.90
C THR A 174 4.87 -0.14 -6.11
N ARG A 175 3.66 -0.62 -6.42
CA ARG A 175 2.86 -0.12 -7.54
C ARG A 175 2.39 1.32 -7.30
N VAL A 176 1.90 1.61 -6.09
CA VAL A 176 1.46 2.95 -5.69
C VAL A 176 2.64 3.93 -5.66
N GLY A 177 3.80 3.49 -5.15
CA GLY A 177 5.02 4.29 -5.13
C GLY A 177 5.51 4.68 -6.52
N ARG A 178 5.47 3.75 -7.49
CA ARG A 178 5.80 4.05 -8.89
C ARG A 178 4.83 5.08 -9.48
N PHE A 179 3.53 4.89 -9.26
CA PHE A 179 2.52 5.84 -9.72
C PHE A 179 2.72 7.24 -9.13
N ALA A 180 2.93 7.35 -7.82
CA ALA A 180 3.17 8.63 -7.14
C ALA A 180 4.43 9.35 -7.65
N ALA A 181 5.49 8.60 -7.95
CA ALA A 181 6.71 9.14 -8.55
C ALA A 181 6.45 9.68 -9.97
N ALA A 182 5.67 8.96 -10.78
CA ALA A 182 5.35 9.35 -12.14
C ALA A 182 4.41 10.58 -12.22
N THR A 183 3.44 10.68 -11.31
CA THR A 183 2.51 11.82 -11.27
C THR A 183 3.13 13.08 -10.64
N ARG A 184 4.40 13.03 -10.19
CA ARG A 184 5.07 14.09 -9.41
C ARG A 184 4.21 14.61 -8.25
N THR A 185 3.33 13.76 -7.73
CA THR A 185 2.47 14.08 -6.60
C THR A 185 3.31 13.92 -5.33
N ARG A 186 4.28 14.82 -5.13
CA ARG A 186 4.95 14.98 -3.84
C ARG A 186 3.95 15.66 -2.91
N ASP A 187 3.44 14.93 -1.93
CA ASP A 187 2.66 15.46 -0.81
C ASP A 187 1.40 16.25 -1.18
N ALA A 188 0.60 15.77 -2.14
CA ALA A 188 -0.82 16.00 -1.98
C ALA A 188 -1.25 15.14 -0.79
N ARG A 189 -1.30 15.73 0.42
CA ARG A 189 -2.15 15.19 1.50
C ARG A 189 -3.47 14.89 0.81
N GLY A 190 -3.77 13.60 0.64
CA GLY A 190 -4.79 13.16 -0.29
C GLY A 190 -6.11 13.87 -0.04
N PHE A 191 -6.98 13.85 -1.03
CA PHE A 191 -8.39 14.21 -0.87
C PHE A 191 -9.08 13.18 0.02
N ALA A 192 -8.67 13.07 1.29
CA ALA A 192 -9.42 12.33 2.29
C ALA A 192 -10.77 13.03 2.40
N THR A 193 -11.82 12.28 2.11
CA THR A 193 -13.18 12.78 2.29
C THR A 193 -13.40 13.11 3.76
N ALA A 194 -14.34 14.02 4.06
CA ALA A 194 -14.66 14.39 5.44
C ALA A 194 -15.06 13.15 6.28
N GLU A 195 -15.66 12.15 5.64
CA GLU A 195 -16.02 10.88 6.27
C GLU A 195 -14.78 10.04 6.63
N GLU A 196 -13.79 9.93 5.75
CA GLU A 196 -12.53 9.20 6.01
C GLU A 196 -11.73 9.84 7.13
N ALA A 197 -11.66 11.18 7.16
CA ALA A 197 -11.01 11.93 8.24
C ALA A 197 -11.74 11.71 9.58
N ALA A 198 -13.08 11.74 9.59
CA ALA A 198 -13.87 11.49 10.78
C ALA A 198 -13.75 10.04 11.29
N LYS A 199 -13.70 9.05 10.39
CA LYS A 199 -13.44 7.65 10.73
C LYS A 199 -12.05 7.45 11.31
N ALA A 200 -11.02 8.07 10.72
CA ALA A 200 -9.65 7.99 11.22
C ALA A 200 -9.53 8.60 12.64
N ALA A 201 -10.11 9.78 12.86
CA ALA A 201 -10.14 10.42 14.19
C ALA A 201 -10.91 9.59 15.23
N ARG A 202 -12.01 8.93 14.80
CA ARG A 202 -12.77 8.02 15.67
C ARG A 202 -11.96 6.76 16.01
N ALA A 203 -11.25 6.17 15.03
CA ALA A 203 -10.43 4.99 15.22
C ALA A 203 -9.24 5.28 16.16
N GLU A 204 -8.56 6.41 15.97
CA GLU A 204 -7.48 6.88 16.86
C GLU A 204 -7.95 7.04 18.30
N LYS A 205 -9.17 7.56 18.50
CA LYS A 205 -9.79 7.70 19.82
C LYS A 205 -10.26 6.37 20.44
N LEU A 206 -10.52 5.35 19.61
CA LEU A 206 -11.01 4.02 20.01
C LEU A 206 -9.90 2.97 20.15
N LEU A 207 -8.66 3.29 19.79
CA LEU A 207 -7.49 2.49 20.13
C LEU A 207 -7.27 2.53 21.64
N LEU A 208 -8.03 1.70 22.37
CA LEU A 208 -7.65 1.30 23.72
C LEU A 208 -6.35 0.51 23.59
N HIS A 209 -5.32 0.98 24.29
CA HIS A 209 -3.96 0.43 24.22
C HIS A 209 -3.96 -1.10 24.29
N GLY A 210 -3.62 -1.75 23.17
CA GLY A 210 -3.29 -3.17 23.15
C GLY A 210 -1.98 -3.45 23.87
N PRO A 211 -1.50 -4.71 23.92
CA PRO A 211 -0.20 -5.03 24.53
C PRO A 211 0.89 -4.14 23.93
N GLN A 212 1.42 -3.24 24.77
CA GLN A 212 2.38 -2.23 24.36
C GLN A 212 3.75 -2.87 24.09
N LEU A 213 4.49 -2.31 23.14
CA LEU A 213 5.87 -2.73 22.91
C LEU A 213 6.69 -2.62 24.21
N ALA A 214 7.70 -3.48 24.36
CA ALA A 214 8.57 -3.47 25.54
C ALA A 214 9.14 -2.05 25.79
N GLY A 215 8.84 -1.50 26.97
CA GLY A 215 9.26 -0.16 27.39
C GLY A 215 8.33 0.99 26.96
N GLN A 216 7.24 0.72 26.26
CA GLN A 216 6.21 1.73 25.91
C GLN A 216 4.95 1.64 26.79
N GLY A 217 4.99 0.83 27.84
CA GLY A 217 3.88 0.73 28.78
C GLY A 217 4.02 1.56 30.03
N VAL A 218 2.87 1.75 30.70
CA VAL A 218 2.79 2.46 31.98
C VAL A 218 3.73 1.76 32.94
N SER A 219 4.73 2.49 33.42
CA SER A 219 5.70 1.92 34.35
C SER A 219 5.06 1.73 35.71
N GLN A 220 5.54 0.76 36.49
CA GLN A 220 5.03 0.56 37.85
C GLN A 220 5.17 1.83 38.70
N SER A 221 6.21 2.64 38.46
CA SER A 221 6.39 3.96 39.09
C SER A 221 5.29 4.97 38.73
N ASP A 222 4.76 4.93 37.50
CA ASP A 222 3.65 5.79 37.10
C ASP A 222 2.34 5.35 37.77
N VAL A 223 2.13 4.04 37.89
CA VAL A 223 0.99 3.46 38.63
C VAL A 223 1.05 3.86 40.11
N ASP A 224 2.21 3.73 40.72
CA ASP A 224 2.41 4.05 42.14
C ASP A 224 2.21 5.55 42.42
N SER A 225 2.63 6.44 41.50
CA SER A 225 2.41 7.89 41.62
C SER A 225 0.93 8.27 41.48
N MET A 226 0.16 7.57 40.64
CA MET A 226 -1.28 7.80 40.49
C MET A 226 -2.08 7.32 41.70
N LEU A 227 -1.69 6.20 42.31
CA LEU A 227 -2.36 5.64 43.48
C LEU A 227 -1.99 6.35 44.80
N SER A 228 -0.83 7.00 44.86
CA SER A 228 -0.34 7.69 46.07
C SER A 228 -0.62 9.21 46.11
N GLY A 229 -1.32 9.76 45.12
CA GLY A 229 -1.85 11.13 45.16
C GLY A 229 -0.81 12.26 45.17
N THR A 230 0.43 11.99 44.77
CA THR A 230 1.50 13.01 44.73
C THR A 230 1.69 13.51 43.29
N PRO A 231 1.72 14.83 43.01
CA PRO A 231 1.90 15.33 41.65
C PRO A 231 3.30 14.97 41.12
N ALA A 232 3.33 14.25 40.00
CA ALA A 232 4.56 13.82 39.35
C ALA A 232 5.44 15.02 38.93
N GLN A 233 6.69 15.01 39.37
CA GLN A 233 7.73 15.91 38.87
C GLN A 233 8.20 15.40 37.49
N PRO A 234 8.45 16.27 36.49
CA PRO A 234 8.78 15.81 35.14
C PRO A 234 10.11 15.06 35.14
N ALA A 235 10.06 13.74 34.99
CA ALA A 235 11.23 12.89 34.84
C ALA A 235 11.89 13.17 33.48
N ALA A 236 13.19 13.45 33.53
CA ALA A 236 14.04 13.59 32.36
C ALA A 236 13.98 12.33 31.48
N LYS A 237 14.05 12.55 30.17
CA LYS A 237 14.12 11.53 29.11
C LYS A 237 15.05 10.37 29.52
N PRO A 238 14.61 9.11 29.54
CA PRO A 238 15.50 8.00 29.81
C PRO A 238 16.58 7.94 28.73
N ALA A 239 17.83 7.88 29.17
CA ALA A 239 18.96 7.59 28.30
C ALA A 239 18.72 6.27 27.57
N GLN A 240 19.02 6.23 26.27
CA GLN A 240 19.07 4.98 25.50
C GLN A 240 19.94 3.97 26.25
N PRO A 241 19.50 2.71 26.42
CA PRO A 241 20.38 1.66 26.88
C PRO A 241 21.51 1.50 25.85
N ALA A 242 22.76 1.54 26.33
CA ALA A 242 23.91 1.10 25.57
C ALA A 242 23.66 -0.31 24.99
N PRO A 243 24.24 -0.65 23.83
CA PRO A 243 24.00 -1.95 23.19
C PRO A 243 24.36 -3.07 24.18
N ALA A 244 23.38 -3.91 24.49
CA ALA A 244 23.60 -5.08 25.33
C ALA A 244 24.74 -5.91 24.75
N LYS A 245 25.78 -6.15 25.55
CA LYS A 245 26.72 -7.25 25.32
C LYS A 245 25.90 -8.51 25.10
N ALA A 246 26.21 -9.23 24.02
CA ALA A 246 25.64 -10.53 23.69
C ALA A 246 25.58 -11.41 24.95
N ALA A 247 24.37 -11.62 25.46
CA ALA A 247 24.10 -12.68 26.40
C ALA A 247 24.25 -14.01 25.65
N ALA A 248 24.95 -14.94 26.29
CA ALA A 248 25.36 -16.22 25.74
C ALA A 248 24.19 -17.01 25.13
N ALA A 249 24.48 -17.66 24.00
CA ALA A 249 23.60 -18.61 23.34
C ALA A 249 23.11 -19.69 24.33
N PRO A 250 21.85 -20.16 24.24
CA PRO A 250 21.43 -21.36 24.94
C PRO A 250 22.29 -22.55 24.45
N ALA A 251 22.71 -23.40 25.40
CA ALA A 251 23.55 -24.57 25.16
C ALA A 251 22.96 -25.51 24.10
N PRO A 252 23.80 -26.22 23.31
CA PRO A 252 23.36 -27.00 22.16
C PRO A 252 22.53 -28.22 22.60
N ALA A 253 21.41 -28.43 21.91
CA ALA A 253 20.58 -29.62 22.02
C ALA A 253 21.42 -30.91 21.77
N PRO A 254 21.11 -32.04 22.44
CA PRO A 254 21.79 -33.30 22.20
C PRO A 254 21.55 -33.78 20.76
N LYS A 255 22.62 -34.25 20.11
CA LYS A 255 22.65 -34.72 18.71
C LYS A 255 21.56 -35.78 18.43
N PRO A 256 20.86 -35.72 17.28
CA PRO A 256 20.03 -36.83 16.83
C PRO A 256 20.87 -38.07 16.55
N ALA A 257 20.44 -39.21 17.09
CA ALA A 257 20.92 -40.52 16.70
C ALA A 257 20.57 -40.82 15.23
N ALA A 258 21.44 -41.58 14.57
CA ALA A 258 21.42 -41.86 13.14
C ALA A 258 20.07 -42.44 12.64
N ALA A 259 19.60 -41.89 11.52
CA ALA A 259 18.45 -42.39 10.78
C ALA A 259 18.70 -43.80 10.20
N PRO A 260 17.72 -44.73 10.23
CA PRO A 260 17.77 -45.92 9.39
C PRO A 260 17.47 -45.55 7.92
N LYS A 261 18.16 -46.27 7.03
CA LYS A 261 18.22 -46.09 5.57
C LYS A 261 16.84 -46.25 4.88
N PRO A 262 16.54 -45.58 3.75
CA PRO A 262 15.23 -45.66 3.11
C PRO A 262 14.97 -47.04 2.48
N ALA A 263 13.82 -47.65 2.83
CA ALA A 263 13.26 -48.77 2.09
C ALA A 263 12.60 -48.25 0.80
N ALA A 264 12.71 -49.07 -0.25
CA ALA A 264 12.39 -48.76 -1.63
C ALA A 264 10.90 -48.38 -1.89
N ALA A 265 10.71 -47.45 -2.82
CA ALA A 265 9.41 -47.04 -3.34
C ALA A 265 8.66 -48.18 -4.05
N PRO A 266 7.33 -48.30 -3.91
CA PRO A 266 6.53 -49.02 -4.88
C PRO A 266 6.16 -48.12 -6.07
N LYS A 267 6.26 -48.69 -7.27
CA LYS A 267 5.92 -48.10 -8.58
C LYS A 267 4.44 -47.68 -8.70
N PRO A 268 4.11 -46.72 -9.59
CA PRO A 268 2.74 -46.27 -9.81
C PRO A 268 1.90 -47.31 -10.57
N ALA A 269 0.74 -47.66 -10.03
CA ALA A 269 -0.25 -48.49 -10.71
C ALA A 269 -1.33 -47.61 -11.37
N VAL A 270 -1.31 -47.64 -12.70
CA VAL A 270 -2.41 -47.69 -13.69
C VAL A 270 -3.63 -46.75 -13.51
N ALA A 271 -3.84 -45.99 -14.57
CA ALA A 271 -4.98 -45.13 -14.88
C ALA A 271 -6.36 -45.78 -14.66
N ALA A 272 -7.28 -45.01 -14.08
CA ALA A 272 -8.72 -45.23 -14.16
C ALA A 272 -9.39 -44.04 -14.86
N ALA A 273 -10.26 -44.37 -15.81
CA ALA A 273 -10.98 -43.48 -16.73
C ALA A 273 -12.10 -42.67 -16.04
N PRO A 274 -12.69 -41.65 -16.70
CA PRO A 274 -13.48 -40.60 -16.05
C PRO A 274 -14.89 -41.07 -15.66
N VAL A 275 -15.31 -40.73 -14.44
CA VAL A 275 -16.66 -41.00 -13.94
C VAL A 275 -17.65 -39.96 -14.48
N LYS A 276 -18.75 -40.45 -15.04
CA LYS A 276 -19.89 -39.70 -15.60
C LYS A 276 -20.50 -38.73 -14.59
N ALA A 277 -20.95 -37.58 -15.12
CA ALA A 277 -21.74 -36.57 -14.45
C ALA A 277 -23.04 -37.13 -13.83
N PRO A 278 -23.50 -36.62 -12.68
CA PRO A 278 -24.83 -36.94 -12.14
C PRO A 278 -25.95 -36.29 -12.98
N PRO A 279 -27.15 -36.89 -13.03
CA PRO A 279 -28.27 -36.38 -13.81
C PRO A 279 -28.88 -35.13 -13.17
N THR A 280 -29.28 -34.21 -14.03
CA THR A 280 -30.14 -33.05 -13.76
C THR A 280 -31.46 -33.47 -13.13
N ALA A 281 -31.82 -32.89 -11.99
CA ALA A 281 -33.15 -32.93 -11.38
C ALA A 281 -33.87 -31.59 -11.61
N PRO A 282 -35.21 -31.57 -11.59
CA PRO A 282 -36.04 -30.57 -12.27
C PRO A 282 -36.27 -29.28 -11.48
N ASP A 283 -36.71 -28.24 -12.19
CA ASP A 283 -37.07 -26.90 -11.72
C ASP A 283 -37.77 -26.90 -10.34
N ALA A 284 -37.12 -26.25 -9.37
CA ALA A 284 -37.75 -25.82 -8.14
C ALA A 284 -38.22 -24.37 -8.34
N ALA A 285 -39.52 -24.15 -8.21
CA ALA A 285 -40.16 -22.85 -8.24
C ALA A 285 -39.55 -21.91 -7.19
N GLU A 286 -39.27 -20.67 -7.61
CA GLU A 286 -38.92 -19.56 -6.73
C GLU A 286 -40.12 -19.24 -5.83
N ASP A 287 -40.06 -19.64 -4.56
CA ASP A 287 -40.95 -19.10 -3.53
C ASP A 287 -40.27 -17.87 -2.91
N LYS A 288 -40.57 -16.69 -3.47
CA LYS A 288 -40.15 -15.41 -2.90
C LYS A 288 -41.02 -15.14 -1.68
N ALA A 289 -40.45 -15.30 -0.49
CA ALA A 289 -41.05 -14.75 0.73
C ALA A 289 -41.38 -13.28 0.50
N SER A 290 -42.67 -12.95 0.59
CA SER A 290 -43.17 -11.58 0.45
C SER A 290 -42.71 -10.76 1.66
N GLN A 291 -42.38 -9.49 1.43
CA GLN A 291 -42.05 -8.52 2.49
C GLN A 291 -43.13 -8.46 3.58
N ASP A 292 -44.38 -8.77 3.24
CA ASP A 292 -45.53 -8.81 4.15
C ASP A 292 -45.49 -9.94 5.19
N ASP A 293 -44.70 -11.00 4.96
CA ASP A 293 -44.54 -12.11 5.91
C ASP A 293 -43.48 -11.80 6.98
N ILE A 294 -42.54 -10.91 6.67
CA ILE A 294 -41.49 -10.46 7.61
C ILE A 294 -42.07 -9.50 8.65
N ASP A 295 -42.99 -8.62 8.25
CA ASP A 295 -43.59 -7.62 9.15
C ASP A 295 -44.56 -8.22 10.18
N LYS A 296 -45.08 -9.43 9.95
CA LYS A 296 -45.92 -10.17 10.91
C LYS A 296 -45.15 -10.87 12.02
N LEU A 297 -43.82 -10.98 11.91
CA LEU A 297 -42.98 -11.63 12.91
C LEU A 297 -42.53 -10.69 14.05
N PHE A 298 -42.77 -9.38 13.92
CA PHE A 298 -42.34 -8.36 14.88
C PHE A 298 -43.50 -7.48 15.42
N ALA A 299 -44.74 -7.93 15.29
CA ALA A 299 -45.94 -7.28 15.84
C ALA A 299 -46.50 -8.03 17.05
#